data_AF-A0A450XF18-F1
#
_entry.id   AF-A0A450XF18-F1
#
_cell.length_a   1.000
_cell.length_b   1.000
_cell.length_c   1.000
_cell.angle_alpha   90.00
_cell.angle_beta   90.00
_cell.angle_gamma   90.00
#
_symmetry.space_group_name_H-M   'P 1'
#
loop_
_entity.id
_entity.type
_entity.pdbx_description
1 polymer ?
#
loop_
_entity_poly.entity_id
_entity_poly.type
_entity_poly.pdbx_seq_one_letter_code
_entity_poly.pdbx_strand_id
1 'polypeptide(L)'
;MPENTESTPEKSLMERVSKLLNVEYLPPMEPSEVRSLNKALPGYQAIADDTARLIQKDGKILNLDPSVLADLEQGIADVARLEPAEWLLEKLYLSVYHQRLQATDKCMGAMYDTARRIRDFAEAYPEVAEDGHFLLDFMKAFRPGRKKEKKEHG
;
A
#
# COMPACT_ATOMS: atom_id res chain seq x y z
N MET A 1 -37.21 7.82 -10.53
CA MET A 1 -36.72 8.23 -9.20
C MET A 1 -35.29 7.74 -9.10
N PRO A 2 -34.30 8.58 -8.75
CA PRO A 2 -32.92 8.12 -8.75
C PRO A 2 -32.64 7.33 -7.47
N GLU A 3 -32.04 6.16 -7.66
CA GLU A 3 -31.49 5.31 -6.60
C GLU A 3 -30.26 6.00 -6.02
N ASN A 4 -30.40 6.56 -4.81
CA ASN A 4 -29.30 6.95 -3.96
C ASN A 4 -28.90 5.73 -3.12
N THR A 5 -28.05 4.88 -3.66
CA THR A 5 -27.43 3.78 -2.92
C THR A 5 -26.06 4.23 -2.40
N GLU A 6 -26.03 4.54 -1.10
CA GLU A 6 -24.95 4.19 -0.17
C GLU A 6 -23.50 4.55 -0.54
N SER A 7 -23.12 5.82 -0.38
CA SER A 7 -21.69 6.25 -0.34
C SER A 7 -21.20 6.66 1.07
N THR A 8 -21.96 6.34 2.11
CA THR A 8 -21.78 6.84 3.48
C THR A 8 -20.76 6.07 4.36
N PRO A 9 -20.57 4.73 4.26
CA PRO A 9 -19.71 4.02 5.20
C PRO A 9 -18.21 4.22 4.94
N GLU A 10 -17.78 4.24 3.68
CA GLU A 10 -16.36 4.42 3.32
C GLU A 10 -15.84 5.80 3.65
N LYS A 11 -16.63 6.86 3.38
CA LYS A 11 -16.29 8.24 3.75
C LYS A 11 -16.14 8.36 5.27
N SER A 12 -17.04 7.75 6.04
CA SER A 12 -16.95 7.75 7.50
C SER A 12 -15.70 7.00 8.03
N LEU A 13 -15.27 5.92 7.36
CA LEU A 13 -14.05 5.21 7.74
C LEU A 13 -12.81 6.05 7.45
N MET A 14 -12.72 6.65 6.26
CA MET A 14 -11.58 7.51 5.88
C MET A 14 -11.46 8.72 6.80
N GLU A 15 -12.58 9.33 7.18
CA GLU A 15 -12.60 10.41 8.18
C GLU A 15 -12.12 9.97 9.57
N ARG A 16 -12.39 8.72 9.98
CA ARG A 16 -11.90 8.19 11.26
C ARG A 16 -10.40 7.91 11.21
N VAL A 17 -9.93 7.32 10.12
CA VAL A 17 -8.50 7.03 9.91
C VAL A 17 -7.70 8.31 9.79
N SER A 18 -8.21 9.32 9.07
CA SER A 18 -7.54 10.61 8.92
C SER A 18 -7.40 11.33 10.26
N LYS A 19 -8.45 11.32 11.10
CA LYS A 19 -8.40 11.81 12.48
C LYS A 19 -7.39 11.05 13.35
N LEU A 20 -7.32 9.72 13.22
CA LEU A 20 -6.39 8.89 13.99
C LEU A 20 -4.93 9.20 13.64
N LEU A 21 -4.65 9.47 12.36
CA LEU A 21 -3.31 9.77 11.86
C LEU A 21 -2.98 11.27 11.90
N ASN A 22 -3.92 12.12 12.33
CA ASN A 22 -3.79 13.57 12.32
C ASN A 22 -3.42 14.14 10.92
N VAL A 23 -4.07 13.60 9.90
CA VAL A 23 -3.93 14.02 8.50
C VAL A 23 -5.27 14.50 7.94
N GLU A 24 -5.21 15.36 6.94
CA GLU A 24 -6.39 15.77 6.18
C GLU A 24 -6.66 14.75 5.07
N TYR A 25 -7.93 14.41 4.87
CA TYR A 25 -8.33 13.60 3.72
C TYR A 25 -8.56 14.51 2.51
N LEU A 26 -7.60 14.50 1.59
CA LEU A 26 -7.66 15.25 0.34
C LEU A 26 -8.01 14.31 -0.82
N PRO A 27 -8.74 14.78 -1.85
CA PRO A 27 -8.93 14.01 -3.07
C PRO A 27 -7.57 13.70 -3.73
N PRO A 28 -7.43 12.54 -4.41
CA PRO A 28 -6.22 12.23 -5.16
C PRO A 28 -5.90 13.33 -6.17
N MET A 29 -4.65 13.75 -6.21
CA MET A 29 -4.14 14.69 -7.22
C MET A 29 -4.05 14.01 -8.59
N GLU A 30 -4.14 14.81 -9.66
CA GLU A 30 -3.97 14.29 -11.01
C GLU A 30 -2.52 13.83 -11.23
N PRO A 31 -2.26 12.75 -12.01
CA PRO A 31 -0.90 12.25 -12.22
C PRO A 31 0.06 13.28 -12.84
N SER A 32 -0.44 14.26 -13.59
CA SER A 32 0.34 15.40 -14.09
C SER A 32 0.80 16.33 -12.97
N GLU A 33 -0.07 16.61 -12.00
CA GLU A 33 0.21 17.46 -10.84
C GLU A 33 1.24 16.79 -9.95
N VAL A 34 1.05 15.51 -9.63
CA VAL A 34 2.02 14.71 -8.87
C VAL A 34 3.40 14.75 -9.52
N ARG A 35 3.50 14.57 -10.84
CA ARG A 35 4.78 14.63 -11.56
C ARG A 35 5.44 16.01 -11.51
N SER A 36 4.63 17.08 -11.51
CA SER A 36 5.15 18.44 -11.43
C SER A 36 5.72 18.77 -10.04
N LEU A 37 5.10 18.23 -8.99
CA LEU A 37 5.47 18.41 -7.59
C LEU A 37 6.57 17.44 -7.14
N ASN A 38 6.64 16.26 -7.74
CA ASN A 38 7.66 15.25 -7.46
C ASN A 38 9.01 15.63 -8.11
N LYS A 39 9.57 16.76 -7.70
CA LYS A 39 10.98 17.09 -7.88
C LYS A 39 11.73 16.51 -6.68
N ALA A 40 12.00 15.21 -6.73
CA ALA A 40 12.87 14.58 -5.75
C ALA A 40 14.27 15.20 -5.85
N LEU A 41 14.57 16.15 -4.97
CA LEU A 41 15.91 16.67 -4.77
C LEU A 41 16.47 15.99 -3.52
N PRO A 42 17.42 15.05 -3.66
CA PRO A 42 18.15 14.52 -2.52
C PRO A 42 18.69 15.66 -1.66
N GLY A 43 18.40 15.65 -0.36
CA GLY A 43 18.82 16.70 0.56
C GLY A 43 17.92 17.94 0.60
N TYR A 44 16.76 17.96 -0.06
CA TYR A 44 15.84 19.11 -0.04
C TYR A 44 15.51 19.60 1.37
N GLN A 45 15.24 18.68 2.31
CA GLN A 45 14.93 19.04 3.69
C GLN A 45 16.12 19.71 4.39
N ALA A 46 17.35 19.21 4.18
CA ALA A 46 18.55 19.84 4.73
C ALA A 46 18.77 21.25 4.14
N ILE A 47 18.53 21.43 2.85
CA ILE A 47 18.60 22.75 2.20
C ILE A 47 17.51 23.68 2.73
N ALA A 48 16.29 23.19 2.94
CA ALA A 48 15.20 23.97 3.51
C ALA A 48 15.55 24.45 4.94
N ASP A 49 16.07 23.56 5.78
CA ASP A 49 16.51 23.89 7.14
C ASP A 49 17.65 24.93 7.14
N ASP A 50 18.67 24.74 6.30
CA ASP A 50 19.79 25.67 6.20
C ASP A 50 19.33 27.04 5.64
N THR A 51 18.37 27.04 4.72
CA THR A 51 17.75 28.25 4.18
C THR A 51 16.97 29.00 5.27
N ALA A 52 16.20 28.29 6.10
CA ALA A 52 15.49 28.92 7.22
C ALA A 52 16.47 29.60 8.18
N ARG A 53 17.59 28.94 8.51
CA ARG A 53 18.66 29.53 9.34
C ARG A 53 19.30 30.75 8.69
N LEU A 54 19.52 30.72 7.37
CA LEU A 54 20.07 31.86 6.63
C LEU A 54 19.12 33.07 6.67
N ILE A 55 17.82 32.85 6.43
CA ILE A 55 16.81 33.91 6.45
C ILE A 55 16.67 34.49 7.86
N GLN A 56 16.68 33.64 8.90
CA GLN A 56 16.60 34.10 10.29
C GLN A 56 17.78 35.01 10.66
N LYS A 57 18.98 34.72 10.17
CA LYS A 57 20.20 35.47 10.46
C LYS A 57 20.33 36.73 9.59
N ASP A 58 20.20 36.57 8.28
CA ASP A 58 20.59 37.58 7.28
C ASP A 58 19.38 38.10 6.47
N GLY A 59 18.14 37.72 6.81
CA GLY A 59 16.94 38.06 6.05
C GLY A 59 16.68 39.57 5.91
N LYS A 60 17.07 40.37 6.92
CA LYS A 60 17.04 41.84 6.83
C LYS A 60 18.04 42.39 5.82
N ILE A 61 19.23 41.79 5.72
CA ILE A 61 20.27 42.16 4.75
C ILE A 61 19.80 41.79 3.34
N LEU A 62 19.12 40.66 3.20
CA LEU A 62 18.53 40.18 1.95
C LEU A 62 17.23 40.91 1.57
N ASN A 63 16.74 41.85 2.40
CA ASN A 63 15.48 42.57 2.21
C ASN A 63 14.28 41.63 1.94
N LEU A 64 14.22 40.53 2.69
CA LEU A 64 13.13 39.54 2.59
C LEU A 64 11.95 39.95 3.47
N ASP A 65 10.74 39.68 2.98
CA ASP A 65 9.52 39.81 3.78
C ASP A 65 9.53 38.77 4.91
N PRO A 66 9.10 39.12 6.15
CA PRO A 66 8.90 38.16 7.23
C PRO A 66 8.05 36.94 6.85
N SER A 67 7.12 37.07 5.89
CA SER A 67 6.29 35.97 5.41
C SER A 67 7.11 34.84 4.80
N VAL A 68 8.26 35.14 4.18
CA VAL A 68 9.12 34.13 3.53
C VAL A 68 9.64 33.13 4.55
N LEU A 69 10.04 33.61 5.74
CA LEU A 69 10.48 32.72 6.81
C LEU A 69 9.30 31.89 7.34
N ALA A 70 8.14 32.53 7.54
CA ALA A 70 6.95 31.86 8.06
C ALA A 70 6.46 30.75 7.13
N ASP A 71 6.41 31.00 5.82
CA ASP A 71 6.01 30.03 4.81
C ASP A 71 6.97 28.82 4.78
N LEU A 72 8.28 29.08 4.90
CA LEU A 72 9.30 28.03 4.91
C LEU A 72 9.22 27.18 6.19
N GLU A 73 9.11 27.81 7.37
CA GLU A 73 8.97 27.11 8.65
C GLU A 73 7.69 26.27 8.69
N GLN A 74 6.58 26.80 8.17
CA GLN A 74 5.32 26.06 8.07
C GLN A 74 5.45 24.85 7.13
N GLY A 75 6.07 25.02 5.97
CA GLY A 75 6.32 23.92 5.03
C GLY A 75 7.18 22.80 5.64
N ILE A 76 8.25 23.15 6.37
CA ILE A 76 9.10 22.18 7.08
C ILE A 76 8.28 21.44 8.15
N ALA A 77 7.47 22.16 8.92
CA ALA A 77 6.62 21.56 9.95
C ALA A 77 5.56 20.61 9.36
N ASP A 78 4.94 20.96 8.24
CA ASP A 78 3.97 20.09 7.57
C ASP A 78 4.61 18.82 7.03
N VAL A 79 5.79 18.90 6.41
CA VAL A 79 6.53 17.70 5.96
C VAL A 79 6.84 16.80 7.14
N ALA A 80 7.40 17.35 8.23
CA ALA A 80 7.74 16.58 9.43
C ALA A 80 6.51 15.92 10.11
N ARG A 81 5.34 16.55 9.99
CA ARG A 81 4.07 16.00 10.49
C ARG A 81 3.53 14.87 9.60
N LEU A 82 3.65 15.01 8.28
CA LEU A 82 3.03 14.09 7.30
C LEU A 82 3.88 12.84 7.05
N GLU A 83 5.21 12.95 7.01
CA GLU A 83 6.13 11.87 6.64
C GLU A 83 5.96 10.59 7.50
N PRO A 84 5.82 10.66 8.85
CA PRO A 84 5.63 9.45 9.65
C PRO A 84 4.32 8.71 9.34
N ALA A 85 3.25 9.45 9.04
CA ALA A 85 1.96 8.87 8.70
C ALA A 85 1.99 8.20 7.32
N GLU A 86 2.65 8.83 6.34
CA GLU A 86 2.89 8.24 5.02
C GLU A 86 3.66 6.92 5.14
N TRP A 87 4.78 6.94 5.87
CA TRP A 87 5.61 5.75 6.06
C TRP A 87 4.85 4.62 6.76
N LEU A 88 4.10 4.93 7.81
CA LEU A 88 3.28 3.94 8.53
C LEU A 88 2.23 3.30 7.61
N LEU A 89 1.54 4.11 6.80
CA LEU A 89 0.53 3.63 5.85
C LEU A 89 1.13 2.71 4.78
N GLU A 90 2.32 3.04 4.27
CA GLU A 90 3.04 2.17 3.32
C GLU A 90 3.35 0.81 3.95
N LYS A 91 3.90 0.78 5.16
CA LYS A 91 4.22 -0.48 5.86
C LYS A 91 2.99 -1.29 6.19
N LEU A 92 1.90 -0.64 6.59
CA LEU A 92 0.64 -1.31 6.85
C LEU A 92 0.06 -1.92 5.58
N TYR A 93 0.06 -1.18 4.47
CA TYR A 93 -0.36 -1.68 3.17
C TYR A 93 0.43 -2.94 2.77
N LEU A 94 1.77 -2.88 2.86
CA LEU A 94 2.63 -4.02 2.54
C LEU A 94 2.36 -5.23 3.45
N SER A 95 2.16 -5.01 4.74
CA SER A 95 1.81 -6.07 5.69
C SER A 95 0.50 -6.76 5.33
N VAL A 96 -0.56 -5.99 5.07
CA VAL A 96 -1.87 -6.52 4.69
C VAL A 96 -1.79 -7.26 3.36
N TYR A 97 -1.05 -6.70 2.39
CA TYR A 97 -0.78 -7.36 1.12
C TYR A 97 -0.10 -8.73 1.33
N HIS A 98 0.94 -8.81 2.16
CA HIS A 98 1.63 -10.08 2.45
C HIS A 98 0.75 -11.09 3.18
N GLN A 99 -0.07 -10.65 4.13
CA GLN A 99 -1.04 -11.52 4.81
C GLN A 99 -2.04 -12.12 3.81
N ARG A 100 -2.53 -11.31 2.87
CA ARG A 100 -3.40 -11.78 1.79
C ARG A 100 -2.71 -12.82 0.91
N LEU A 101 -1.45 -12.61 0.53
CA LEU A 101 -0.68 -13.59 -0.23
C LEU A 101 -0.52 -14.91 0.53
N GLN A 102 -0.21 -14.84 1.83
CA GLN A 102 -0.09 -16.03 2.68
C GLN A 102 -1.42 -16.79 2.80
N ALA A 103 -2.54 -16.07 2.91
CA ALA A 103 -3.87 -16.68 2.93
C ALA A 103 -4.17 -17.38 1.59
N THR A 104 -3.86 -16.73 0.46
CA THR A 104 -4.02 -17.33 -0.88
C THR A 104 -3.15 -18.58 -1.04
N ASP A 105 -1.90 -18.56 -0.58
CA ASP A 105 -1.01 -19.74 -0.64
C ASP A 105 -1.57 -20.91 0.18
N LYS A 106 -2.11 -20.65 1.37
CA LYS A 106 -2.80 -21.68 2.18
C LYS A 106 -4.00 -22.28 1.44
N CYS A 107 -4.83 -21.45 0.81
CA CYS A 107 -5.96 -21.91 -0.01
C CYS A 107 -5.47 -22.78 -1.18
N MET A 108 -4.41 -22.36 -1.87
CA MET A 108 -3.81 -23.15 -2.95
C MET A 108 -3.30 -24.51 -2.46
N GLY A 109 -2.66 -24.55 -1.28
CA GLY A 109 -2.27 -25.81 -0.63
C GLY A 109 -3.45 -26.75 -0.43
N ALA A 110 -4.54 -26.26 0.16
CA ALA A 110 -5.76 -27.04 0.35
C ALA A 110 -6.36 -27.52 -0.98
N MET A 111 -6.37 -26.66 -2.01
CA MET A 111 -6.82 -27.02 -3.35
C MET A 111 -6.00 -28.16 -3.97
N TYR A 112 -4.67 -28.18 -3.77
CA TYR A 112 -3.83 -29.30 -4.22
C TYR A 112 -4.18 -30.61 -3.50
N ASP A 113 -4.38 -30.55 -2.19
CA ASP A 113 -4.72 -31.72 -1.38
C ASP A 113 -6.11 -32.26 -1.78
N THR A 114 -7.09 -31.39 -1.98
CA THR A 114 -8.41 -31.76 -2.50
C THR A 114 -8.32 -32.37 -3.90
N ALA A 115 -7.56 -31.76 -4.81
CA ALA A 115 -7.38 -32.28 -6.17
C ALA A 115 -6.68 -33.65 -6.18
N ARG A 116 -5.75 -33.89 -5.24
CA ARG A 116 -5.13 -35.20 -5.03
C ARG A 116 -6.17 -36.21 -4.55
N ARG A 117 -6.97 -35.88 -3.54
CA ARG A 117 -8.02 -36.77 -3.02
C ARG A 117 -9.08 -37.12 -4.06
N ILE A 118 -9.52 -36.16 -4.87
CA ILE A 118 -10.44 -36.44 -5.97
C ILE A 118 -9.86 -37.50 -6.91
N ARG A 119 -8.58 -37.39 -7.27
CA ARG A 119 -7.90 -38.39 -8.12
C ARG A 119 -7.79 -39.76 -7.43
N ASP A 120 -7.48 -39.80 -6.15
CA ASP A 120 -7.36 -41.05 -5.39
C ASP A 120 -8.69 -41.83 -5.32
N PHE A 121 -9.83 -41.14 -5.35
CA PHE A 121 -11.16 -41.74 -5.23
C PHE A 121 -11.94 -41.84 -6.55
N ALA A 122 -11.41 -41.31 -7.65
CA ALA A 122 -12.11 -41.21 -8.94
C ALA A 122 -12.56 -42.57 -9.51
N GLU A 123 -11.84 -43.66 -9.24
CA GLU A 123 -12.21 -45.00 -9.69
C GLU A 123 -13.39 -45.59 -8.89
N ALA A 124 -13.43 -45.32 -7.58
CA ALA A 124 -14.45 -45.83 -6.68
C ALA A 124 -15.74 -44.99 -6.69
N TYR A 125 -15.61 -43.68 -6.95
CA TYR A 125 -16.70 -42.71 -6.96
C TYR A 125 -16.51 -41.74 -8.16
N PRO A 126 -16.90 -42.13 -9.37
CA PRO A 126 -16.72 -41.33 -10.58
C PRO A 126 -17.35 -39.94 -10.51
N GLU A 127 -18.50 -39.82 -9.83
CA GLU A 127 -19.23 -38.56 -9.64
C GLU A 127 -18.38 -37.49 -8.92
N VAL A 128 -17.48 -37.89 -8.02
CA VAL A 128 -16.58 -36.97 -7.31
C VAL A 128 -15.55 -36.36 -8.27
N ALA A 129 -15.14 -37.11 -9.30
CA ALA A 129 -14.25 -36.61 -10.33
C ALA A 129 -14.98 -35.70 -11.34
N GLU A 130 -16.24 -36.02 -11.66
CA GLU A 130 -17.09 -35.17 -12.49
C GLU A 130 -17.39 -33.82 -11.82
N ASP A 131 -17.83 -33.83 -10.56
CA ASP A 131 -18.10 -32.60 -9.80
C ASP A 131 -16.82 -31.78 -9.55
N GLY A 132 -15.69 -32.47 -9.35
CA GLY A 132 -14.39 -31.88 -9.10
C GLY A 132 -13.60 -31.41 -10.34
N HIS A 133 -14.14 -31.56 -11.56
CA HIS A 133 -13.37 -31.36 -12.79
C HIS A 133 -12.78 -29.95 -12.92
N PHE A 134 -13.51 -28.90 -12.48
CA PHE A 134 -13.03 -27.51 -12.51
C PHE A 134 -11.70 -27.33 -11.77
N LEU A 135 -11.55 -28.01 -10.64
CA LEU A 135 -10.35 -27.97 -9.82
C LEU A 135 -9.22 -28.77 -10.47
N LEU A 136 -9.53 -29.93 -11.04
CA LEU A 136 -8.54 -30.74 -11.76
C LEU A 136 -7.98 -30.01 -12.99
N ASP A 137 -8.85 -29.36 -13.76
CA ASP A 137 -8.47 -28.56 -14.93
C ASP A 137 -7.61 -27.35 -14.55
N PHE A 138 -8.00 -26.63 -13.50
CA PHE A 138 -7.22 -25.54 -12.95
C PHE A 138 -5.82 -26.01 -12.52
N MET A 139 -5.72 -27.13 -11.81
CA MET A 139 -4.43 -27.70 -11.37
C MET A 139 -3.55 -28.20 -12.53
N LYS A 140 -4.16 -28.60 -13.65
CA LYS A 140 -3.45 -28.97 -14.88
C LYS A 140 -2.84 -27.75 -15.56
N ALA A 141 -3.57 -26.64 -15.60
CA ALA A 141 -3.11 -25.38 -16.19
C ALA A 141 -2.03 -24.69 -15.33
N PHE A 142 -2.14 -24.77 -14.00
CA PHE A 142 -1.29 -24.05 -13.06
C PHE A 142 -0.37 -24.97 -12.25
N ARG A 143 0.24 -25.98 -12.89
CA ARG A 143 1.17 -26.88 -12.19
C ARG A 143 2.27 -26.07 -11.49
N PRO A 144 2.47 -26.24 -10.18
CA PRO A 144 3.53 -25.56 -9.47
C PRO A 144 4.86 -26.10 -10.01
N GLY A 145 5.80 -25.21 -10.31
CA GLY A 145 7.18 -25.62 -10.58
C GLY A 145 7.69 -26.50 -9.43
N ARG A 146 8.53 -27.50 -9.73
CA ARG A 146 9.12 -28.40 -8.72
C ARG A 146 9.56 -27.58 -7.49
N LYS A 147 8.98 -27.87 -6.32
CA LYS A 147 9.45 -27.31 -5.04
C LYS A 147 10.96 -27.54 -5.00
N LYS A 148 11.76 -26.46 -4.98
CA LYS A 148 13.19 -26.58 -4.71
C LYS A 148 13.30 -27.16 -3.30
N GLU A 149 13.91 -28.33 -3.19
CA GLU A 149 14.27 -28.92 -1.91
C GLU A 149 15.06 -27.88 -1.12
N LYS A 150 14.63 -27.60 0.11
CA LYS A 150 15.41 -26.79 1.03
C LYS A 150 16.68 -27.59 1.31
N LYS A 151 17.80 -27.18 0.72
CA LYS A 151 19.11 -27.66 1.14
C LYS A 151 19.31 -27.21 2.59
N GLU A 152 19.44 -28.18 3.50
CA GLU A 152 19.95 -27.93 4.85
C GLU A 152 21.28 -27.18 4.70
N HIS A 153 21.37 -25.99 5.32
CA HIS A 153 22.66 -25.32 5.48
C HIS A 153 23.38 -26.02 6.63
N GLY A 154 24.46 -26.71 6.29
CA GLY A 154 25.47 -27.17 7.26
C GLY A 154 26.36 -26.03 7.72
#